data_AF-A0AA42P0L3-F1
#
_entry.id   AF-A0AA42P0L3-F1
#
_cell.length_a   1.000
_cell.length_b   1.000
_cell.length_c   1.000
_cell.angle_alpha   90.00
_cell.angle_beta   90.00
_cell.angle_gamma   90.00
#
_symmetry.space_group_name_H-M   'P 1'
#
loop_
_entity.id
_entity.type
_entity.pdbx_description
1 polymer ?
#
loop_
_entity_poly.entity_id
_entity_poly.type
_entity_poly.pdbx_seq_one_letter_code
_entity_poly.pdbx_strand_id
1 'polypeptide(L)'
;MNVRLRALMLSLLLAPATVLAQQTAERSAAYTVETGDSWVDAQLQDINHYAERYPDAFLDEVSRYAGVPRGYISALFTIHGWQAGDIYFACFWAKASDQTCRDSVRAFSQNPEGGWEAVVKRMPRAPDNLHYRAVRHAIVASYEHWDRPITLDATLKRQLKR
;
A
#
# COMPACT_ATOMS: atom_id res chain seq x y z
N MET A 1 -47.15 -6.63 42.29
CA MET A 1 -46.59 -5.54 41.47
C MET A 1 -45.10 -5.41 41.81
N ASN A 2 -44.24 -5.63 40.82
CA ASN A 2 -42.87 -5.12 40.68
C ASN A 2 -41.73 -5.63 41.61
N VAL A 3 -41.21 -6.86 41.41
CA VAL A 3 -39.76 -7.15 41.53
C VAL A 3 -39.36 -8.33 40.62
N ARG A 4 -39.92 -8.42 39.41
CA ARG A 4 -39.43 -9.32 38.35
C ARG A 4 -38.95 -8.40 37.23
N LEU A 5 -37.78 -8.68 36.65
CA LEU A 5 -37.01 -7.82 35.72
C LEU A 5 -36.14 -6.78 36.42
N ARG A 6 -34.86 -7.12 36.66
CA ARG A 6 -33.69 -6.22 36.60
C ARG A 6 -32.39 -6.86 37.10
N ALA A 7 -32.29 -8.19 37.13
CA ALA A 7 -31.00 -8.85 37.35
C ALA A 7 -30.28 -9.00 36.00
N LEU A 8 -29.56 -7.93 35.65
CA LEU A 8 -28.42 -7.84 34.73
C LEU A 8 -28.17 -9.05 33.80
N MET A 9 -28.86 -9.09 32.66
CA MET A 9 -28.24 -9.55 31.41
C MET A 9 -27.42 -8.37 30.87
N LEU A 10 -26.21 -8.20 31.39
CA LEU A 10 -25.17 -7.42 30.69
C LEU A 10 -24.01 -8.38 30.43
N SER A 11 -24.29 -9.40 29.62
CA SER A 11 -23.28 -10.23 28.99
C SER A 11 -22.52 -9.32 28.03
N LEU A 12 -21.42 -8.77 28.55
CA LEU A 12 -20.41 -8.03 27.84
C LEU A 12 -20.00 -8.85 26.61
N LEU A 13 -20.51 -8.50 25.43
CA LEU A 13 -19.93 -8.92 24.16
C LEU A 13 -18.58 -8.22 24.04
N LEU A 14 -17.59 -8.72 24.77
CA LEU A 14 -16.20 -8.56 24.42
C LEU A 14 -16.00 -9.41 23.17
N ALA A 15 -16.45 -8.90 22.01
CA ALA A 15 -15.90 -9.37 20.76
C ALA A 15 -14.40 -9.18 20.89
N PRO A 16 -13.57 -10.22 20.71
CA PRO A 16 -12.14 -9.98 20.58
C PRO A 16 -12.02 -9.00 19.42
N ALA A 17 -11.54 -7.79 19.70
CA ALA A 17 -10.96 -6.96 18.66
C ALA A 17 -9.79 -7.79 18.16
N THR A 18 -10.04 -8.63 17.16
CA THR A 18 -8.98 -9.19 16.35
C THR A 18 -8.26 -7.95 15.84
N VAL A 19 -7.10 -7.67 16.43
CA VAL A 19 -6.15 -6.72 15.89
C VAL A 19 -5.74 -7.33 14.57
N LEU A 20 -6.56 -7.10 13.54
CA LEU A 20 -6.17 -7.30 12.16
C LEU A 20 -4.88 -6.52 12.01
N ALA A 21 -3.86 -7.12 11.40
CA ALA A 21 -2.61 -6.42 11.15
C ALA A 21 -2.94 -5.15 10.36
N GLN A 22 -3.03 -4.04 11.08
CA GLN A 22 -3.43 -2.74 10.58
C GLN A 22 -2.15 -1.94 10.41
N GLN A 23 -2.09 -1.12 9.37
CA GLN A 23 -1.02 -0.13 9.26
C GLN A 23 -1.13 0.80 10.47
N THR A 24 -0.08 0.85 11.30
CA THR A 24 -0.02 1.70 12.49
C THR A 24 0.98 2.82 12.28
N ALA A 25 0.90 3.88 13.10
CA ALA A 25 1.89 4.95 13.13
C ALA A 25 3.31 4.41 13.33
N GLU A 26 3.50 3.44 14.22
CA GLU A 26 4.79 2.82 14.50
C GLU A 26 5.36 2.10 13.28
N ARG A 27 4.53 1.32 12.57
CA ARG A 27 4.96 0.60 11.35
C ARG A 27 5.29 1.57 10.23
N SER A 28 4.47 2.62 10.08
CA SER A 28 4.67 3.67 9.06
C SER A 28 5.93 4.48 9.33
N ALA A 29 6.21 4.82 10.59
CA ALA A 29 7.42 5.53 11.00
C ALA A 29 8.68 4.67 10.87
N ALA A 30 8.58 3.37 11.16
CA ALA A 30 9.68 2.42 11.00
C ALA A 30 9.88 1.93 9.56
N TYR A 31 9.08 2.41 8.60
CA TYR A 31 9.15 1.95 7.22
C TYR A 31 10.45 2.42 6.56
N THR A 32 11.27 1.45 6.18
CA THR A 32 12.47 1.67 5.39
C THR A 32 12.34 0.86 4.11
N VAL A 33 12.39 1.53 2.96
CA VAL A 33 12.36 0.87 1.67
C VAL A 33 13.29 1.57 0.71
N GLU A 34 13.87 0.80 -0.20
CA GLU A 34 14.76 1.30 -1.24
C GLU A 34 14.22 0.84 -2.58
N THR A 35 13.53 1.73 -3.29
CA THR A 35 13.09 1.48 -4.68
C THR A 35 14.17 1.89 -5.70
N GLY A 36 15.25 2.53 -5.25
CA GLY A 36 16.25 3.19 -6.10
C GLY A 36 15.81 4.60 -6.53
N ASP A 37 14.71 5.09 -6.00
CA ASP A 37 14.17 6.42 -6.24
C ASP A 37 13.64 7.05 -4.94
N SER A 38 14.40 7.99 -4.41
CA SER A 38 14.09 8.64 -3.14
C SER A 38 12.77 9.42 -3.14
N TRP A 39 12.31 9.91 -4.30
CA TRP A 39 11.00 10.55 -4.38
C TRP A 39 9.88 9.52 -4.21
N VAL A 40 10.00 8.37 -4.87
CA VAL A 40 9.05 7.26 -4.71
C VAL A 40 9.07 6.76 -3.28
N ASP A 41 10.25 6.55 -2.70
CA ASP A 41 10.41 6.06 -1.32
C ASP A 41 9.70 6.99 -0.32
N ALA A 42 9.86 8.32 -0.48
CA ALA A 42 9.16 9.30 0.36
C ALA A 42 7.63 9.23 0.21
N GLN A 43 7.12 9.01 -1.01
CA GLN A 43 5.67 8.88 -1.21
C GLN A 43 5.15 7.54 -0.66
N LEU A 44 5.90 6.45 -0.74
CA LEU A 44 5.49 5.16 -0.16
C LEU A 44 5.38 5.25 1.38
N GLN A 45 6.29 5.99 2.03
CA GLN A 45 6.19 6.28 3.45
C GLN A 45 4.94 7.11 3.79
N ASP A 46 4.61 8.09 2.96
CA ASP A 46 3.42 8.91 3.18
C ASP A 46 2.10 8.15 2.88
N ILE A 47 2.11 7.24 1.89
CA ILE A 47 1.02 6.28 1.62
C ILE A 47 0.78 5.37 2.82
N ASN A 48 1.83 4.95 3.52
CA ASN A 48 1.71 4.20 4.77
C ASN A 48 0.93 5.00 5.84
N HIS A 49 1.26 6.27 6.04
CA HIS A 49 0.49 7.15 6.95
C HIS A 49 -0.94 7.41 6.47
N TYR A 50 -1.15 7.49 5.16
CA TYR A 50 -2.50 7.61 4.60
C TYR A 50 -3.34 6.36 4.89
N ALA A 51 -2.79 5.17 4.64
CA ALA A 51 -3.48 3.89 4.84
C ALA A 51 -3.74 3.56 6.31
N GLU A 52 -2.96 4.10 7.25
CA GLU A 52 -3.28 4.07 8.68
C GLU A 52 -4.63 4.73 8.96
N ARG A 53 -4.88 5.89 8.36
CA ARG A 53 -6.08 6.71 8.62
C ARG A 53 -7.27 6.33 7.74
N TYR A 54 -7.00 5.90 6.51
CA TYR A 54 -8.00 5.63 5.48
C TYR A 54 -7.76 4.27 4.80
N PRO A 55 -7.75 3.16 5.56
CA PRO A 55 -7.41 1.84 5.03
C PRO A 55 -8.36 1.40 3.90
N ASP A 56 -9.66 1.69 4.01
CA ASP A 56 -10.63 1.28 3.00
C ASP A 56 -10.44 2.03 1.66
N ALA A 57 -10.14 3.33 1.72
CA ALA A 57 -9.87 4.14 0.54
C ALA A 57 -8.56 3.71 -0.15
N PHE A 58 -7.54 3.38 0.63
CA PHE A 58 -6.29 2.79 0.10
C PHE A 58 -6.56 1.47 -0.63
N LEU A 59 -7.33 0.56 -0.04
CA LEU A 59 -7.67 -0.72 -0.66
C LEU A 59 -8.48 -0.52 -1.96
N ASP A 60 -9.35 0.51 -2.03
CA ASP A 60 -10.14 0.82 -3.23
C ASP A 60 -9.26 1.38 -4.34
N GLU A 61 -8.29 2.23 -3.98
CA GLU A 61 -7.33 2.82 -4.92
C GLU A 61 -6.52 1.72 -5.62
N VAL A 62 -5.88 0.85 -4.83
CA VAL A 62 -5.05 -0.23 -5.36
C VAL A 62 -5.93 -1.20 -6.16
N SER A 63 -7.14 -1.51 -5.68
CA SER A 63 -8.02 -2.44 -6.39
C SER A 63 -8.44 -1.91 -7.75
N ARG A 64 -8.91 -0.65 -7.79
CA ARG A 64 -9.44 -0.02 -9.00
C ARG A 64 -8.34 0.27 -10.02
N TYR A 65 -7.23 0.86 -9.58
CA TYR A 65 -6.24 1.41 -10.49
C TYR A 65 -5.06 0.49 -10.75
N ALA A 66 -4.73 -0.45 -9.86
CA ALA A 66 -3.79 -1.53 -10.19
C ALA A 66 -4.49 -2.75 -10.81
N GLY A 67 -5.84 -2.81 -10.80
CA GLY A 67 -6.62 -3.89 -11.40
C GLY A 67 -6.56 -5.20 -10.61
N VAL A 68 -6.45 -5.11 -9.27
CA VAL A 68 -6.22 -6.25 -8.38
C VAL A 68 -7.46 -6.48 -7.50
N PRO A 69 -7.89 -7.72 -7.23
CA PRO A 69 -9.05 -7.95 -6.36
C PRO A 69 -8.85 -7.37 -4.95
N ARG A 70 -9.78 -6.55 -4.48
CA ARG A 70 -9.74 -5.93 -3.13
C ARG A 70 -9.48 -6.94 -2.02
N GLY A 71 -10.11 -8.12 -2.08
CA GLY A 71 -9.92 -9.18 -1.10
C GLY A 71 -8.48 -9.72 -1.05
N TYR A 72 -7.78 -9.77 -2.18
CA TYR A 72 -6.37 -10.18 -2.20
C TYR A 72 -5.47 -9.16 -1.50
N ILE A 73 -5.69 -7.87 -1.77
CA ILE A 73 -4.94 -6.76 -1.16
C ILE A 73 -5.20 -6.71 0.35
N SER A 74 -6.46 -6.87 0.75
CA SER A 74 -6.86 -6.95 2.16
C SER A 74 -6.16 -8.12 2.87
N ALA A 75 -6.06 -9.29 2.23
CA ALA A 75 -5.33 -10.44 2.77
C ALA A 75 -3.82 -10.18 2.94
N LEU A 76 -3.17 -9.49 1.99
CA LEU A 76 -1.77 -9.09 2.13
C LEU A 76 -1.55 -8.24 3.38
N PHE A 77 -2.44 -7.28 3.60
CA PHE A 77 -2.39 -6.37 4.73
C PHE A 77 -2.61 -7.10 6.07
N THR A 78 -3.70 -7.85 6.16
CA THR A 78 -4.23 -8.39 7.42
C THR A 78 -3.66 -9.74 7.83
N ILE A 79 -3.35 -10.61 6.86
CA ILE A 79 -2.89 -11.99 7.11
C ILE A 79 -1.38 -12.07 6.95
N HIS A 80 -0.85 -11.45 5.89
CA HIS A 80 0.57 -11.55 5.56
C HIS A 80 1.40 -10.40 6.11
N GLY A 81 0.76 -9.43 6.78
CA GLY A 81 1.43 -8.33 7.45
C GLY A 81 2.21 -7.42 6.51
N TRP A 82 1.83 -7.32 5.24
CA TRP A 82 2.43 -6.37 4.32
C TRP A 82 2.08 -4.93 4.70
N GLN A 83 3.02 -4.00 4.48
CA GLN A 83 2.74 -2.57 4.64
C GLN A 83 2.07 -2.00 3.39
N ALA A 84 1.33 -0.90 3.54
CA ALA A 84 0.59 -0.28 2.45
C ALA A 84 1.51 0.14 1.29
N GLY A 85 2.67 0.71 1.59
CA GLY A 85 3.68 1.13 0.62
C GLY A 85 4.20 -0.04 -0.21
N ASP A 86 4.48 -1.19 0.42
CA ASP A 86 4.95 -2.38 -0.30
C ASP A 86 3.86 -2.98 -1.20
N ILE A 87 2.62 -3.02 -0.71
CA ILE A 87 1.47 -3.46 -1.50
C ILE A 87 1.26 -2.54 -2.70
N TYR A 88 1.30 -1.23 -2.47
CA TYR A 88 1.15 -0.22 -3.50
C TYR A 88 2.23 -0.39 -4.57
N PHE A 89 3.50 -0.38 -4.16
CA PHE A 89 4.62 -0.51 -5.08
C PHE A 89 4.57 -1.84 -5.84
N ALA A 90 4.35 -2.96 -5.16
CA ALA A 90 4.25 -4.28 -5.80
C ALA A 90 3.20 -4.28 -6.92
N CYS A 91 1.99 -3.78 -6.65
CA CYS A 91 0.90 -3.84 -7.61
C CYS A 91 1.07 -2.83 -8.76
N PHE A 92 1.47 -1.59 -8.48
CA PHE A 92 1.65 -0.59 -9.53
C PHE A 92 2.93 -0.79 -10.35
N TRP A 93 4.00 -1.32 -9.74
CA TRP A 93 5.18 -1.78 -10.47
C TRP A 93 4.82 -2.91 -11.43
N ALA A 94 4.09 -3.93 -10.95
CA ALA A 94 3.66 -5.04 -11.78
C ALA A 94 2.83 -4.54 -12.97
N LYS A 95 1.85 -3.66 -12.73
CA LYS A 95 1.07 -3.04 -13.81
C LYS A 95 1.95 -2.27 -14.80
N ALA A 96 2.89 -1.47 -14.32
CA ALA A 96 3.80 -0.69 -15.16
C ALA A 96 4.72 -1.58 -16.02
N SER A 97 5.11 -2.75 -15.49
CA SER A 97 6.05 -3.69 -16.12
C SER A 97 5.37 -4.88 -16.79
N ASP A 98 4.05 -4.83 -17.02
CA ASP A 98 3.28 -5.89 -17.70
C ASP A 98 3.40 -7.26 -17.00
N GLN A 99 3.36 -7.24 -15.67
CA GLN A 99 3.38 -8.39 -14.77
C GLN A 99 2.15 -8.38 -13.86
N THR A 100 1.88 -9.49 -13.17
CA THR A 100 0.78 -9.51 -12.19
C THR A 100 1.24 -9.00 -10.83
N CYS A 101 0.38 -8.34 -10.05
CA CYS A 101 0.74 -7.93 -8.68
C CYS A 101 1.21 -9.14 -7.84
N ARG A 102 0.64 -10.32 -8.09
CA ARG A 102 1.06 -11.56 -7.42
C ARG A 102 2.51 -11.93 -7.73
N ASP A 103 3.00 -11.65 -8.94
CA ASP A 103 4.39 -11.95 -9.31
C ASP A 103 5.36 -11.02 -8.57
N SER A 104 5.06 -9.72 -8.47
CA SER A 104 5.85 -8.78 -7.65
C SER A 104 5.81 -9.11 -6.16
N VAL A 105 4.63 -9.45 -5.62
CA VAL A 105 4.49 -9.91 -4.22
C VAL A 105 5.31 -11.17 -3.98
N ARG A 106 5.25 -12.14 -4.90
CA ARG A 106 6.04 -13.38 -4.81
C ARG A 106 7.53 -13.10 -4.85
N ALA A 107 7.99 -12.27 -5.78
CA ALA A 107 9.40 -11.94 -5.94
C ALA A 107 9.99 -11.30 -4.66
N PHE A 108 9.29 -10.32 -4.10
CA PHE A 108 9.71 -9.68 -2.85
C PHE A 108 9.66 -10.64 -1.66
N SER A 109 8.60 -11.45 -1.54
CA SER A 109 8.46 -12.43 -0.44
C SER A 109 9.57 -13.50 -0.46
N GLN A 110 10.02 -13.90 -1.66
CA GLN A 110 11.06 -14.92 -1.83
C GLN A 110 12.45 -14.40 -1.49
N ASN A 111 12.75 -13.14 -1.84
CA ASN A 111 14.02 -12.52 -1.54
C ASN A 111 13.86 -10.99 -1.46
N PRO A 112 13.63 -10.43 -0.25
CA PRO A 112 13.51 -8.99 -0.04
C PRO A 112 14.87 -8.27 0.10
N GLU A 113 16.00 -8.99 0.04
CA GLU A 113 17.33 -8.42 0.23
C GLU A 113 17.62 -7.36 -0.84
N GLY A 114 18.13 -6.21 -0.38
CA GLY A 114 18.38 -5.02 -1.20
C GLY A 114 17.13 -4.24 -1.59
N GLY A 115 16.00 -4.48 -0.92
CA GLY A 115 14.77 -3.72 -1.12
C GLY A 115 14.15 -3.91 -2.50
N TRP A 116 13.23 -3.00 -2.84
CA TRP A 116 12.54 -3.04 -4.13
C TRP A 116 13.49 -2.84 -5.31
N GLU A 117 14.54 -2.01 -5.18
CA GLU A 117 15.51 -1.79 -6.25
C GLU A 117 16.15 -3.10 -6.70
N ALA A 118 16.60 -3.92 -5.74
CA ALA A 118 17.22 -5.20 -6.05
C ALA A 118 16.17 -6.23 -6.51
N VAL A 119 14.97 -6.21 -5.93
CA VAL A 119 13.87 -7.10 -6.33
C VAL A 119 13.48 -6.87 -7.79
N VAL A 120 13.23 -5.63 -8.21
CA VAL A 120 12.78 -5.35 -9.59
C VAL A 120 13.84 -5.69 -10.62
N LYS A 121 15.14 -5.56 -10.29
CA LYS A 121 16.25 -5.99 -11.15
C LYS A 121 16.30 -7.51 -11.36
N ARG A 122 15.80 -8.30 -10.41
CA ARG A 122 15.72 -9.77 -10.51
C ARG A 122 14.46 -10.26 -11.21
N MET A 123 13.48 -9.39 -11.44
CA MET A 123 12.23 -9.78 -12.08
C MET A 123 12.42 -10.07 -13.59
N PRO A 124 11.55 -10.90 -14.19
CA PRO A 124 11.65 -11.27 -15.61
C PRO A 124 11.74 -10.09 -16.59
N ARG A 125 11.07 -8.98 -16.29
CA ARG A 125 11.21 -7.73 -17.05
C ARG A 125 12.11 -6.77 -16.28
N ALA A 126 13.25 -6.45 -16.87
CA ALA A 126 14.21 -5.52 -16.28
C ALA A 126 13.58 -4.13 -16.07
N PRO A 127 13.95 -3.41 -14.99
CA PRO A 127 13.48 -2.06 -14.75
C PRO A 127 13.99 -1.11 -15.84
N ASP A 128 13.14 -0.18 -16.26
CA ASP A 128 13.52 0.90 -17.15
C ASP A 128 12.91 2.23 -16.68
N ASN A 129 13.32 3.32 -17.31
CA ASN A 129 12.85 4.66 -16.94
C ASN A 129 11.35 4.87 -17.19
N LEU A 130 10.73 4.11 -18.10
CA LEU A 130 9.30 4.18 -18.38
C LEU A 130 8.50 3.51 -17.27
N HIS A 131 8.96 2.38 -16.74
CA HIS A 131 8.35 1.71 -15.59
C HIS A 131 8.31 2.63 -14.37
N TYR A 132 9.44 3.23 -13.99
CA TYR A 132 9.47 4.19 -12.87
C TYR A 132 8.63 5.43 -13.17
N ARG A 133 8.64 5.95 -14.39
CA ARG A 133 7.77 7.08 -14.78
C ARG A 133 6.30 6.73 -14.58
N ALA A 134 5.86 5.55 -14.99
CA ALA A 134 4.48 5.10 -14.82
C ALA A 134 4.10 4.97 -13.34
N VAL A 135 5.00 4.47 -12.49
CA VAL A 135 4.78 4.43 -11.04
C VAL A 135 4.63 5.83 -10.46
N ARG A 136 5.48 6.80 -10.85
CA ARG A 136 5.36 8.19 -10.38
C ARG A 136 4.03 8.81 -10.80
N HIS A 137 3.60 8.60 -12.04
CA HIS A 137 2.28 9.03 -12.52
C HIS A 137 1.13 8.42 -11.70
N ALA A 138 1.20 7.12 -11.41
CA ALA A 138 0.19 6.46 -10.59
C ALA A 138 0.12 7.04 -9.18
N ILE A 139 1.27 7.35 -8.57
CA ILE A 139 1.35 8.00 -7.25
C ILE A 139 0.67 9.36 -7.31
N VAL A 140 1.03 10.21 -8.28
CA VAL A 140 0.40 11.55 -8.40
C VAL A 140 -1.12 11.44 -8.59
N ALA A 141 -1.59 10.54 -9.46
CA ALA A 141 -3.01 10.31 -9.66
C ALA A 141 -3.71 9.86 -8.37
N SER A 142 -3.09 8.97 -7.59
CA SER A 142 -3.66 8.51 -6.31
C SER A 142 -3.78 9.66 -5.31
N TYR A 143 -2.79 10.54 -5.23
CA TYR A 143 -2.84 11.72 -4.37
C TYR A 143 -3.94 12.69 -4.80
N GLU A 144 -4.11 12.89 -6.10
CA GLU A 144 -5.23 13.69 -6.63
C GLU A 144 -6.59 13.06 -6.27
N HIS A 145 -6.76 11.74 -6.41
CA HIS A 145 -7.99 11.05 -6.04
C HIS A 145 -8.31 11.13 -4.54
N TRP A 146 -7.28 11.16 -3.71
CA TRP A 146 -7.42 11.27 -2.25
C TRP A 146 -7.54 12.71 -1.76
N ASP A 147 -7.51 13.70 -2.66
CA ASP A 147 -7.39 15.13 -2.32
C ASP A 147 -6.23 15.38 -1.32
N ARG A 148 -5.13 14.65 -1.52
CA ARG A 148 -3.96 14.67 -0.66
C ARG A 148 -2.88 15.56 -1.29
N PRO A 149 -2.32 16.54 -0.54
CA PRO A 149 -1.31 17.42 -1.10
C PRO A 149 -0.05 16.64 -1.46
N ILE A 150 0.48 16.89 -2.66
CA ILE A 150 1.75 16.34 -3.13
C ILE A 150 2.67 17.44 -3.64
N THR A 151 3.91 17.45 -3.15
CA THR A 151 4.92 18.41 -3.62
C THR A 151 5.71 17.82 -4.76
N LEU A 152 5.54 18.40 -5.95
CA LEU A 152 6.27 18.02 -7.16
C LEU A 152 7.31 19.09 -7.50
N ASP A 153 8.57 18.69 -7.61
CA ASP A 153 9.62 19.57 -8.11
C ASP A 153 9.44 19.90 -9.60
N ALA A 154 10.22 20.86 -10.12
CA ALA A 154 10.08 21.32 -11.50
C ALA A 154 10.45 20.26 -12.56
N THR A 155 11.34 19.31 -12.23
CA THR A 155 11.74 18.21 -13.11
C THR A 155 10.62 17.19 -13.19
N LEU A 156 10.10 16.78 -12.04
CA LEU A 156 9.01 15.82 -11.93
C LEU A 156 7.72 16.37 -12.55
N LYS A 157 7.38 17.63 -12.29
CA LYS A 157 6.26 18.33 -12.97
C LYS A 157 6.37 18.25 -14.49
N ARG A 158 7.58 18.35 -15.04
CA ARG A 158 7.81 18.28 -16.50
C ARG A 158 7.71 16.86 -17.03
N GLN A 159 8.14 15.86 -16.26
CA GLN A 159 8.00 14.45 -16.59
C GLN A 159 6.54 13.99 -16.58
N LEU A 160 5.70 14.62 -15.76
CA LEU A 160 4.29 14.29 -15.59
C LEU A 160 3.33 15.06 -16.54
N LYS A 161 3.76 16.19 -17.12
CA LYS A 161 2.95 17.01 -18.06
C LYS A 161 3.07 16.62 -19.54
N ARG A 162 3.85 15.59 -19.88
CA ARG A 162 4.09 15.16 -21.27
C ARG A 162 3.54 13.77 -21.51
#